data_AF-A0A804K1A1-F1
#
_entry.id   AF-A0A804K1A1-F1
#
_cell.length_a   1.000
_cell.length_b   1.000
_cell.length_c   1.000
_cell.angle_alpha   90.00
_cell.angle_beta   90.00
_cell.angle_gamma   90.00
#
_symmetry.space_group_name_H-M   'P 1'
#
loop_
_entity.id
_entity.type
_entity.pdbx_description
1 polymer ?
#
loop_
_entity_poly.entity_id
_entity_poly.type
_entity_poly.pdbx_seq_one_letter_code
_entity_poly.pdbx_strand_id
1 'polypeptide(L)'
;MMERSRKNRNRNACSNPSTRTATAEDRNSGGCGGGGDSSSSSDANRGILDERVLMLVFRSMDWDPHVICVAACVSRRLRAVAGRVLFRELCFARAPRMVAALTSVGAAPGGRLGGGWHALAKLLFFCCGCAAPTRFFTLDRPAPGHFVPASRFSKTSGRSFLARRCWGDLLFVSDPCEHRESSRGGDEDLGAYRGVFRGFMRSRTRALLIGKQAELEAGVRCPYCGARVWSMTAAGLVPRSASRRLGSHEGSLEYFVCVNGHLHGYCWLAHLSTDEEEEEEEEEEDDDVNVAL
;
A
#
# COMPACT_ATOMS: atom_id res chain seq x y z
N MET A 1 -51.97 -9.46 9.85
CA MET A 1 -52.15 -9.13 8.44
C MET A 1 -50.98 -8.24 8.01
N MET A 2 -50.11 -8.79 7.16
CA MET A 2 -49.12 -8.14 6.29
C MET A 2 -47.82 -7.59 6.87
N GLU A 3 -46.83 -8.50 6.88
CA GLU A 3 -45.41 -8.26 6.58
C GLU A 3 -45.20 -7.39 5.33
N ARG A 4 -44.11 -6.59 5.33
CA ARG A 4 -43.39 -6.25 4.10
C ARG A 4 -41.88 -6.40 4.26
N SER A 5 -41.44 -7.59 3.94
CA SER A 5 -40.09 -7.98 3.56
C SER A 5 -39.57 -7.18 2.36
N ARG A 6 -38.32 -6.67 2.43
CA ARG A 6 -37.56 -6.20 1.26
C ARG A 6 -36.10 -6.70 1.30
N LYS A 7 -35.98 -7.99 0.99
CA LYS A 7 -35.07 -8.61 0.01
C LYS A 7 -33.72 -7.90 -0.25
N ASN A 8 -32.70 -8.36 0.47
CA ASN A 8 -31.29 -8.12 0.18
C ASN A 8 -30.90 -8.82 -1.14
N ARG A 9 -30.36 -8.09 -2.12
CA ARG A 9 -29.84 -8.64 -3.38
C ARG A 9 -28.32 -8.75 -3.30
N ASN A 10 -27.88 -9.95 -2.94
CA ASN A 10 -26.51 -10.43 -3.07
C ASN A 10 -26.18 -10.65 -4.57
N ARG A 11 -25.29 -9.83 -5.17
CA ARG A 11 -24.65 -10.11 -6.46
C ARG A 11 -23.31 -9.35 -6.56
N ASN A 12 -22.21 -10.04 -6.27
CA ASN A 12 -21.06 -10.25 -7.19
C ASN A 12 -19.84 -10.71 -6.38
N ALA A 13 -19.67 -12.03 -6.31
CA ALA A 13 -18.39 -12.64 -6.02
C ALA A 13 -17.51 -12.50 -7.27
N CYS A 14 -16.46 -11.69 -7.18
CA CYS A 14 -15.40 -11.66 -8.18
C CYS A 14 -14.25 -12.53 -7.65
N SER A 15 -14.18 -13.75 -8.15
CA SER A 15 -13.15 -14.74 -7.85
C SER A 15 -11.76 -14.21 -8.21
N ASN A 16 -10.80 -14.35 -7.29
CA ASN A 16 -9.38 -14.15 -7.56
C ASN A 16 -8.85 -15.30 -8.45
N PRO A 17 -8.13 -15.03 -9.55
CA PRO A 17 -7.33 -16.05 -10.21
C PRO A 17 -5.92 -16.06 -9.57
N SER A 18 -5.68 -17.03 -8.69
CA SER A 18 -4.32 -17.41 -8.31
C SER A 18 -3.69 -18.30 -9.40
N THR A 19 -2.38 -18.09 -9.56
CA THR A 19 -1.36 -19.10 -9.95
C THR A 19 -1.50 -19.82 -11.29
N ARG A 20 -0.61 -19.45 -12.23
CA ARG A 20 0.00 -20.41 -13.16
C ARG A 20 1.49 -20.10 -13.33
N THR A 21 2.32 -21.01 -12.82
CA THR A 21 3.72 -21.25 -13.16
C THR A 21 3.78 -22.28 -14.28
N ALA A 22 4.67 -22.08 -15.27
CA ALA A 22 5.35 -23.08 -16.13
C ALA A 22 5.97 -22.35 -17.34
N THR A 23 7.29 -22.10 -17.30
CA THR A 23 8.36 -22.79 -18.06
C THR A 23 8.48 -22.37 -19.53
N ALA A 24 9.67 -21.86 -19.85
CA ALA A 24 10.14 -21.54 -21.18
C ALA A 24 10.56 -22.81 -21.92
N GLU A 25 10.19 -22.92 -23.20
CA GLU A 25 10.95 -23.67 -24.21
C GLU A 25 10.83 -22.97 -25.57
N ASP A 26 11.99 -22.84 -26.21
CA ASP A 26 12.20 -22.35 -27.56
C ASP A 26 11.44 -23.16 -28.62
N ARG A 27 11.00 -22.46 -29.68
CA ARG A 27 11.03 -23.00 -31.05
C ARG A 27 10.85 -21.91 -32.11
N ASN A 28 11.96 -21.65 -32.78
CA ASN A 28 12.13 -21.04 -34.09
C ASN A 28 11.30 -21.78 -35.16
N SER A 29 10.58 -21.05 -36.03
CA SER A 29 10.13 -21.52 -37.35
C SER A 29 9.67 -20.37 -38.25
N GLY A 30 10.47 -20.12 -39.31
CA GLY A 30 10.13 -19.83 -40.70
C GLY A 30 8.85 -19.06 -41.05
N GLY A 31 9.01 -17.96 -41.80
CA GLY A 31 7.93 -17.15 -42.34
C GLY A 31 7.31 -17.65 -43.65
N CYS A 32 6.26 -16.95 -44.07
CA CYS A 32 5.82 -16.77 -45.46
C CYS A 32 4.88 -15.56 -45.53
N GLY A 33 5.06 -14.72 -46.56
CA GLY A 33 4.30 -13.50 -46.79
C GLY A 33 2.94 -13.72 -47.45
N GLY A 34 2.22 -12.62 -47.65
CA GLY A 34 0.99 -12.57 -48.44
C GLY A 34 0.09 -11.41 -48.01
N GLY A 35 0.03 -10.37 -48.83
CA GLY A 35 -0.86 -9.23 -48.66
C GLY A 35 -2.34 -9.61 -48.79
N GLY A 36 -3.18 -8.81 -48.13
CA GLY A 36 -4.63 -8.95 -48.17
C GLY A 36 -5.26 -7.76 -47.44
N ASP A 37 -5.60 -6.74 -48.21
CA ASP A 37 -6.39 -5.59 -47.77
C ASP A 37 -7.68 -6.05 -47.08
N SER A 38 -7.83 -5.65 -45.83
CA SER A 38 -9.11 -5.68 -45.10
C SER A 38 -9.17 -4.48 -44.16
N SER A 39 -9.26 -3.32 -44.79
CA SER A 39 -9.69 -2.07 -44.19
C SER A 39 -11.16 -2.15 -43.75
N SER A 40 -11.43 -2.68 -42.55
CA SER A 40 -12.75 -2.47 -41.91
C SER A 40 -12.77 -2.58 -40.38
N SER A 41 -11.66 -2.29 -39.68
CA SER A 41 -11.60 -2.35 -38.20
C SER A 41 -11.03 -1.10 -37.52
N SER A 42 -10.64 -0.04 -38.24
CA SER A 42 -9.76 0.99 -37.67
C SER A 42 -10.38 2.33 -37.27
N ASP A 43 -11.69 2.56 -37.45
CA ASP A 43 -12.30 3.89 -37.17
C ASP A 43 -13.20 3.98 -35.93
N ALA A 44 -13.60 2.87 -35.31
CA ALA A 44 -14.42 2.90 -34.08
C ALA A 44 -13.68 3.50 -32.85
N ASN A 45 -12.40 3.79 -32.99
CA ASN A 45 -11.53 4.33 -31.94
C ASN A 45 -11.02 5.75 -32.25
N ARG A 46 -11.59 6.49 -33.21
CA ARG A 46 -11.29 7.92 -33.40
C ARG A 46 -12.07 8.86 -32.46
N GLY A 47 -12.89 8.31 -31.55
CA GLY A 47 -13.55 9.06 -30.48
C GLY A 47 -12.54 9.70 -29.52
N ILE A 48 -12.89 10.90 -29.01
CA ILE A 48 -12.05 11.78 -28.17
C ILE A 48 -11.14 11.00 -27.21
N LEU A 49 -9.85 11.28 -27.32
CA LEU A 49 -8.87 11.02 -26.27
C LEU A 49 -7.95 12.24 -26.12
N ASP A 50 -8.55 13.42 -26.03
CA ASP A 50 -7.86 14.61 -25.55
C ASP A 50 -7.68 14.46 -24.04
N GLU A 51 -6.42 14.34 -23.60
CA GLU A 51 -6.08 14.22 -22.18
C GLU A 51 -6.65 15.40 -21.38
N ARG A 52 -6.71 16.62 -21.93
CA ARG A 52 -7.28 17.79 -21.24
C ARG A 52 -8.78 17.66 -21.02
N VAL A 53 -9.51 17.11 -21.99
CA VAL A 53 -10.94 16.85 -21.83
C VAL A 53 -11.16 15.77 -20.76
N LEU A 54 -10.38 14.69 -20.79
CA LEU A 54 -10.43 13.66 -19.75
C LEU A 54 -10.13 14.25 -18.37
N MET A 55 -9.12 15.10 -18.25
CA MET A 55 -8.79 15.82 -17.02
C MET A 55 -9.97 16.62 -16.47
N LEU A 56 -10.70 17.35 -17.34
CA LEU A 56 -11.89 18.09 -16.94
C LEU A 56 -13.03 17.17 -16.48
N VAL A 57 -13.24 16.05 -17.18
CA VAL A 57 -14.25 15.04 -16.82
C VAL A 57 -13.95 14.41 -15.46
N PHE A 58 -12.71 13.96 -15.21
CA PHE A 58 -12.36 13.37 -13.91
C PHE A 58 -12.35 14.41 -12.79
N ARG A 59 -12.01 15.66 -13.09
CA ARG A 59 -12.13 16.76 -12.14
C ARG A 59 -13.59 17.05 -11.76
N SER A 60 -14.54 16.97 -12.70
CA SER A 60 -15.96 17.15 -12.37
C SER A 60 -16.55 16.01 -11.55
N MET A 61 -15.87 14.86 -11.49
CA MET A 61 -16.20 13.72 -10.62
C MET A 61 -15.37 13.69 -9.33
N ASP A 62 -14.83 14.84 -8.91
CA ASP A 62 -13.98 15.00 -7.72
C ASP A 62 -12.79 14.02 -7.67
N TRP A 63 -12.26 13.59 -8.81
CA TRP A 63 -11.22 12.55 -8.85
C TRP A 63 -11.64 11.30 -8.06
N ASP A 64 -12.82 10.74 -8.34
CA ASP A 64 -13.23 9.47 -7.74
C ASP A 64 -12.28 8.32 -8.20
N PRO A 65 -11.56 7.67 -7.26
CA PRO A 65 -10.66 6.57 -7.60
C PRO A 65 -11.37 5.37 -8.23
N HIS A 66 -12.64 5.11 -7.90
CA HIS A 66 -13.41 4.01 -8.48
C HIS A 66 -13.64 4.25 -9.97
N VAL A 67 -14.01 5.48 -10.36
CA VAL A 67 -14.29 5.81 -11.75
C VAL A 67 -13.02 5.72 -12.60
N ILE A 68 -11.86 6.14 -12.07
CA ILE A 68 -10.57 5.99 -12.74
C ILE A 68 -10.23 4.51 -12.95
N CYS A 69 -10.47 3.66 -11.94
CA CYS A 69 -10.26 2.22 -12.06
C CYS A 69 -11.16 1.60 -13.13
N VAL A 70 -12.46 1.94 -13.13
CA VAL A 70 -13.41 1.47 -14.15
C VAL A 70 -12.97 1.93 -15.55
N ALA A 71 -12.62 3.20 -15.72
CA ALA A 71 -12.14 3.73 -17.00
C ALA A 71 -10.89 2.99 -17.51
N ALA A 72 -9.93 2.69 -16.64
CA ALA A 72 -8.73 1.92 -16.98
C ALA A 72 -9.03 0.45 -17.40
N CYS A 73 -10.21 -0.07 -17.05
CA CYS A 73 -10.68 -1.39 -17.47
C CYS A 73 -11.39 -1.37 -18.84
N VAL A 74 -11.88 -0.20 -19.30
CA VAL A 74 -12.66 -0.10 -20.55
C VAL A 74 -11.79 -0.27 -21.81
N SER A 75 -10.58 0.29 -21.86
CA SER A 75 -9.71 0.16 -23.03
C SER A 75 -8.22 0.25 -22.71
N ARG A 76 -7.37 -0.29 -23.59
CA ARG A 76 -5.91 -0.17 -23.48
C ARG A 76 -5.45 1.29 -23.50
N ARG A 77 -6.14 2.15 -24.27
CA ARG A 77 -5.83 3.58 -24.36
C ARG A 77 -6.15 4.32 -23.06
N LEU A 78 -7.32 4.09 -22.48
CA LEU A 78 -7.69 4.67 -21.19
C LEU A 78 -6.79 4.16 -20.06
N ARG A 79 -6.41 2.87 -20.09
CA ARG A 79 -5.42 2.32 -19.16
C ARG A 79 -4.08 3.04 -19.25
N ALA A 80 -3.61 3.31 -20.47
CA ALA A 80 -2.36 4.05 -20.70
C ALA A 80 -2.44 5.50 -20.22
N VAL A 81 -3.57 6.19 -20.43
CA VAL A 81 -3.79 7.56 -19.91
C VAL A 81 -3.89 7.56 -18.39
N ALA A 82 -4.59 6.58 -17.80
CA ALA A 82 -4.71 6.44 -16.35
C ALA A 82 -3.34 6.27 -15.69
N GLY A 83 -2.51 5.38 -16.22
CA GLY A 83 -1.16 5.12 -15.72
C GLY A 83 -0.20 6.30 -15.88
N ARG A 84 -0.34 7.10 -16.95
CA ARG A 84 0.54 8.25 -17.21
C ARG A 84 0.13 9.51 -16.46
N VAL A 85 -1.18 9.81 -16.39
CA VAL A 85 -1.67 11.13 -15.95
C VAL A 85 -2.73 11.02 -14.85
N LEU A 86 -3.78 10.22 -15.01
CA LEU A 86 -4.95 10.33 -14.10
C LEU A 86 -4.64 9.94 -12.66
N PHE A 87 -3.86 8.88 -12.41
CA PHE A 87 -3.48 8.51 -11.04
C PHE A 87 -2.59 9.57 -10.39
N ARG A 88 -1.74 10.26 -11.17
CA ARG A 88 -0.93 11.37 -10.67
C ARG A 88 -1.81 12.50 -10.17
N GLU A 89 -2.78 12.88 -10.98
CA GLU A 89 -3.67 14.01 -10.72
C GLU A 89 -4.62 13.72 -9.54
N LEU A 90 -5.13 12.48 -9.46
CA LEU A 90 -5.81 11.96 -8.29
C LEU A 90 -4.97 12.12 -7.00
N CYS A 91 -3.70 11.70 -7.04
CA CYS A 91 -2.81 11.83 -5.88
C CYS A 91 -2.61 13.30 -5.48
N PHE A 92 -2.39 14.20 -6.45
CA PHE A 92 -2.23 15.64 -6.17
C PHE A 92 -3.51 16.26 -5.60
N ALA A 93 -4.68 15.88 -6.11
CA ALA A 93 -5.96 16.38 -5.61
C ALA A 93 -6.22 15.94 -4.16
N ARG A 94 -5.84 14.72 -3.81
CA ARG A 94 -6.23 14.09 -2.53
C ARG A 94 -5.18 14.24 -1.43
N ALA A 95 -3.90 14.34 -1.76
CA ALA A 95 -2.82 14.44 -0.78
C ALA A 95 -1.71 15.43 -1.20
N PRO A 96 -2.04 16.70 -1.51
CA PRO A 96 -1.12 17.63 -2.17
C PRO A 96 0.19 17.84 -1.41
N ARG A 97 0.12 18.00 -0.07
CA ARG A 97 1.31 18.21 0.78
C ARG A 97 2.22 16.98 0.83
N MET A 98 1.62 15.79 0.88
CA MET A 98 2.38 14.54 0.90
C MET A 98 3.04 14.31 -0.46
N VAL A 99 2.28 14.45 -1.55
CA VAL A 99 2.81 14.29 -2.91
C VAL A 99 3.94 15.27 -3.17
N ALA A 100 3.77 16.56 -2.85
CA ALA A 100 4.82 17.56 -3.00
C ALA A 100 6.10 17.17 -2.24
N ALA A 101 5.97 16.66 -1.01
CA ALA A 101 7.12 16.19 -0.25
C ALA A 101 7.79 14.97 -0.91
N LEU A 102 7.01 14.00 -1.40
CA LEU A 102 7.52 12.79 -2.05
C LEU A 102 8.19 13.08 -3.41
N THR A 103 7.75 14.12 -4.13
CA THR A 103 8.28 14.48 -5.46
C THR A 103 9.32 15.61 -5.44
N SER A 104 9.56 16.24 -4.29
CA SER A 104 10.54 17.34 -4.17
C SER A 104 11.99 16.89 -4.43
N VAL A 105 12.81 17.82 -4.94
CA VAL A 105 14.24 17.63 -5.25
C VAL A 105 14.95 16.97 -4.07
N GLY A 106 15.59 15.82 -4.31
CA GLY A 106 16.11 14.91 -3.29
C GLY A 106 15.42 13.52 -3.28
N ALA A 107 14.21 13.42 -3.83
CA ALA A 107 13.66 12.15 -4.32
C ALA A 107 14.53 11.64 -5.50
N ALA A 108 14.59 10.32 -5.71
CA ALA A 108 15.50 9.62 -6.64
C ALA A 108 15.73 10.33 -8.00
N PRO A 109 16.90 10.15 -8.66
CA PRO A 109 17.17 10.78 -9.97
C PRO A 109 16.03 10.45 -10.96
N GLY A 110 15.37 11.50 -11.43
CA GLY A 110 14.18 11.41 -12.29
C GLY A 110 12.82 11.55 -11.59
N GLY A 111 12.76 11.85 -10.29
CA GLY A 111 11.50 12.19 -9.60
C GLY A 111 10.45 11.08 -9.59
N ARG A 112 10.85 9.83 -9.89
CA ARG A 112 9.93 8.70 -10.00
C ARG A 112 9.64 8.18 -8.61
N LEU A 113 8.35 8.21 -8.23
CA LEU A 113 7.85 7.56 -7.03
C LEU A 113 8.11 6.05 -7.15
N GLY A 114 8.60 5.42 -6.06
CA GLY A 114 8.77 3.98 -6.02
C GLY A 114 7.46 3.28 -6.34
N GLY A 115 7.44 2.36 -7.32
CA GLY A 115 6.22 1.70 -7.78
C GLY A 115 5.22 2.55 -8.60
N GLY A 116 5.49 3.85 -8.80
CA GLY A 116 4.72 4.74 -9.66
C GLY A 116 3.41 5.29 -9.07
N TRP A 117 2.73 6.15 -9.83
CA TRP A 117 1.52 6.86 -9.40
C TRP A 117 0.35 5.93 -9.08
N HIS A 118 0.20 4.83 -9.81
CA HIS A 118 -0.84 3.84 -9.54
C HIS A 118 -0.67 3.21 -8.16
N ALA A 119 0.55 2.87 -7.76
CA ALA A 119 0.82 2.30 -6.44
C ALA A 119 0.55 3.32 -5.33
N LEU A 120 0.92 4.58 -5.53
CA LEU A 120 0.59 5.65 -4.57
C LEU A 120 -0.93 5.88 -4.47
N ALA A 121 -1.65 5.87 -5.59
CA ALA A 121 -3.11 5.97 -5.59
C ALA A 121 -3.74 4.79 -4.84
N LYS A 122 -3.30 3.56 -5.12
CA LYS A 122 -3.75 2.37 -4.39
C LYS A 122 -3.45 2.50 -2.90
N LEU A 123 -2.25 2.96 -2.54
CA LEU A 123 -1.87 3.21 -1.15
C LEU A 123 -2.76 4.26 -0.48
N LEU A 124 -3.19 5.30 -1.18
CA LEU A 124 -4.10 6.30 -0.60
C LEU A 124 -5.50 5.72 -0.33
N PHE A 125 -6.06 4.94 -1.26
CA PHE A 125 -7.49 4.58 -1.26
C PHE A 125 -7.79 3.11 -0.98
N PHE A 126 -6.80 2.27 -0.73
CA PHE A 126 -7.01 0.84 -0.48
C PHE A 126 -6.36 0.40 0.83
N CYS A 127 -7.20 -0.06 1.76
CA CYS A 127 -6.75 -0.86 2.89
C CYS A 127 -6.54 -2.29 2.37
N CYS A 128 -5.38 -2.89 2.63
CA CYS A 128 -5.14 -4.26 2.22
C CYS A 128 -5.81 -5.30 3.13
N GLY A 129 -6.28 -4.88 4.31
CA GLY A 129 -6.63 -5.80 5.39
C GLY A 129 -5.47 -6.75 5.71
N CYS A 130 -5.73 -7.81 6.44
CA CYS A 130 -4.75 -8.86 6.74
C CYS A 130 -5.18 -10.17 6.07
N ALA A 131 -4.51 -10.52 4.96
CA ALA A 131 -4.94 -11.62 4.09
C ALA A 131 -4.54 -13.02 4.63
N ALA A 132 -3.50 -13.10 5.45
CA ALA A 132 -2.99 -14.34 6.00
C ALA A 132 -2.21 -14.08 7.29
N PRO A 133 -2.21 -15.04 8.24
CA PRO A 133 -1.33 -14.99 9.38
C PRO A 133 0.14 -15.03 8.94
N THR A 134 1.01 -14.45 9.75
CA THR A 134 2.46 -14.45 9.56
C THR A 134 3.13 -15.15 10.74
N ARG A 135 4.46 -15.27 10.69
CA ARG A 135 5.23 -15.84 11.81
C ARG A 135 5.22 -14.98 13.08
N PHE A 136 4.89 -13.70 12.98
CA PHE A 136 4.87 -12.77 14.12
C PHE A 136 3.48 -12.22 14.42
N PHE A 137 2.49 -12.54 13.59
CA PHE A 137 1.14 -12.02 13.73
C PHE A 137 0.14 -13.13 13.38
N THR A 138 -0.44 -13.73 14.42
CA THR A 138 -1.49 -14.73 14.27
C THR A 138 -2.84 -14.06 14.06
N LEU A 139 -3.65 -14.61 13.17
CA LEU A 139 -4.99 -14.11 12.88
C LEU A 139 -5.91 -15.31 12.62
N ASP A 140 -7.04 -15.36 13.31
CA ASP A 140 -8.01 -16.45 13.19
C ASP A 140 -8.76 -16.41 11.86
N ARG A 141 -9.13 -15.20 11.41
CA ARG A 141 -9.84 -14.99 10.14
C ARG A 141 -9.22 -13.86 9.34
N PRO A 142 -8.94 -14.07 8.04
CA PRO A 142 -8.47 -13.00 7.18
C PRO A 142 -9.40 -11.79 7.18
N ALA A 143 -8.84 -10.60 7.38
CA ALA A 143 -9.55 -9.35 7.21
C ALA A 143 -9.43 -8.92 5.74
N PRO A 144 -10.54 -8.82 4.98
CA PRO A 144 -10.48 -8.48 3.57
C PRO A 144 -10.10 -7.00 3.37
N GLY A 145 -9.35 -6.74 2.30
CA GLY A 145 -9.07 -5.38 1.86
C GLY A 145 -10.31 -4.69 1.30
N HIS A 146 -10.36 -3.36 1.41
CA HIS A 146 -11.47 -2.54 0.90
C HIS A 146 -10.99 -1.16 0.48
N PHE A 147 -11.84 -0.45 -0.26
CA PHE A 147 -11.63 0.95 -0.54
C PHE A 147 -11.85 1.79 0.72
N VAL A 148 -10.99 2.78 0.92
CA VAL A 148 -11.10 3.73 2.02
C VAL A 148 -11.44 5.09 1.41
N PRO A 149 -12.57 5.72 1.79
CA PRO A 149 -13.01 6.99 1.20
C PRO A 149 -11.99 8.12 1.41
N ALA A 150 -11.36 8.15 2.58
CA ALA A 150 -10.33 9.10 2.93
C ALA A 150 -9.30 8.45 3.84
N SER A 151 -8.04 8.86 3.74
CA SER A 151 -7.01 8.41 4.66
C SER A 151 -6.02 9.51 4.95
N ARG A 152 -5.73 9.67 6.24
CA ARG A 152 -4.85 10.70 6.74
C ARG A 152 -3.46 10.12 6.90
N PHE A 153 -2.51 10.67 6.16
CA PHE A 153 -1.10 10.30 6.26
C PHE A 153 -0.34 11.41 6.98
N SER A 154 0.44 11.04 7.98
CA SER A 154 1.22 11.99 8.77
C SER A 154 2.70 11.63 8.83
N LYS A 155 3.53 12.68 8.76
CA LYS A 155 4.98 12.61 9.02
C LYS A 155 5.28 12.37 10.50
N THR A 156 4.46 12.93 11.40
CA THR A 156 4.64 12.74 12.85
C THR A 156 4.39 11.30 13.21
N SER A 157 3.29 10.72 12.70
CA SER A 157 3.02 9.28 12.82
C SER A 157 4.18 8.47 12.26
N GLY A 158 4.64 8.77 11.04
CA GLY A 158 5.75 8.04 10.44
C GLY A 158 7.07 8.14 11.18
N ARG A 159 7.35 9.22 11.93
CA ARG A 159 8.54 9.33 12.78
C ARG A 159 8.54 8.28 13.89
N SER A 160 7.39 7.93 14.44
CA SER A 160 7.25 6.87 15.46
C SER A 160 7.53 5.46 14.90
N PHE A 161 7.61 5.27 13.59
CA PHE A 161 7.96 3.99 12.96
C PHE A 161 9.43 3.90 12.57
N LEU A 162 10.23 4.91 12.90
CA LEU A 162 11.65 4.95 12.58
C LEU A 162 12.47 4.72 13.85
N ALA A 163 13.33 3.70 13.81
CA ALA A 163 14.40 3.56 14.78
C ALA A 163 15.22 4.85 14.88
N ARG A 164 15.80 5.14 16.05
CA ARG A 164 16.57 6.38 16.32
C ARG A 164 17.61 6.69 15.24
N ARG A 165 18.35 5.66 14.80
CA ARG A 165 19.36 5.73 13.73
C ARG A 165 18.79 6.14 12.36
N CYS A 166 17.48 6.07 12.17
CA CYS A 166 16.76 6.38 10.93
C CYS A 166 15.95 7.68 10.97
N TRP A 167 15.98 8.48 12.05
CA TRP A 167 15.09 9.65 12.23
C TRP A 167 15.16 10.76 11.16
N GLY A 168 16.19 10.77 10.32
CA GLY A 168 16.30 11.71 9.19
C GLY A 168 15.69 11.17 7.90
N ASP A 169 15.23 9.92 7.90
CA ASP A 169 14.37 9.42 6.84
C ASP A 169 12.98 10.04 7.00
N LEU A 170 12.27 10.22 5.88
CA LEU A 170 10.92 10.75 5.88
C LEU A 170 9.95 9.64 5.51
N LEU A 171 9.12 9.25 6.47
CA LEU A 171 8.05 8.27 6.32
C LEU A 171 6.71 8.96 6.61
N PHE A 172 5.72 8.69 5.77
CA PHE A 172 4.33 9.02 6.04
C PHE A 172 3.60 7.73 6.40
N VAL A 173 2.83 7.73 7.48
CA VAL A 173 1.99 6.57 7.90
C VAL A 173 0.56 7.03 8.05
N SER A 174 -0.38 6.17 7.64
CA SER A 174 -1.80 6.39 7.80
C SER A 174 -2.26 6.09 9.22
N ASP A 175 -3.37 6.68 9.63
CA ASP A 175 -4.15 6.11 10.74
C ASP A 175 -4.58 4.67 10.36
N PRO A 176 -4.67 3.75 11.34
CA PRO A 176 -5.10 2.37 11.09
C PRO A 176 -6.57 2.33 10.68
N CYS A 177 -6.90 1.41 9.77
CA CYS A 177 -8.27 1.03 9.50
C CYS A 177 -8.67 -0.09 10.47
N GLU A 178 -9.78 0.09 11.18
CA GLU A 178 -10.28 -0.87 12.15
C GLU A 178 -11.07 -1.98 11.46
N HIS A 179 -10.74 -3.22 11.78
CA HIS A 179 -11.42 -4.43 11.33
C HIS A 179 -11.87 -5.21 12.57
N ARG A 180 -13.19 -5.29 12.78
CA ARG A 180 -13.76 -6.03 13.91
C ARG A 180 -13.60 -7.53 13.68
N GLU A 181 -12.96 -8.22 14.62
CA GLU A 181 -12.93 -9.68 14.60
C GLU A 181 -14.33 -10.21 14.95
N SER A 182 -14.92 -10.96 14.03
CA SER A 182 -16.32 -11.41 14.15
C SER A 182 -16.45 -12.75 14.88
N SER A 183 -15.36 -13.23 15.51
CA SER A 183 -15.25 -14.58 16.05
C SER A 183 -14.72 -14.55 17.48
N ARG A 184 -15.61 -14.83 18.44
CA ARG A 184 -15.33 -15.25 19.83
C ARG A 184 -14.60 -14.25 20.73
N GLY A 185 -15.36 -13.40 21.41
CA GLY A 185 -15.07 -12.96 22.80
C GLY A 185 -13.74 -12.25 23.07
N GLY A 186 -12.90 -12.02 22.06
CA GLY A 186 -11.71 -11.20 22.12
C GLY A 186 -12.11 -9.75 21.91
N ASP A 187 -11.83 -8.94 22.91
CA ASP A 187 -12.16 -7.52 22.97
C ASP A 187 -11.02 -6.73 22.33
N GLU A 188 -10.54 -7.10 21.13
CA GLU A 188 -9.42 -6.42 20.44
C GLU A 188 -9.74 -6.24 18.97
N ASP A 189 -9.66 -4.99 18.49
CA ASP A 189 -9.89 -4.66 17.08
C ASP A 189 -8.57 -4.75 16.29
N LEU A 190 -8.63 -5.29 15.07
CA LEU A 190 -7.47 -5.36 14.18
C LEU A 190 -7.27 -4.02 13.47
N GLY A 191 -6.11 -3.39 13.67
CA GLY A 191 -5.70 -2.18 12.97
C GLY A 191 -4.84 -2.48 11.76
N ALA A 192 -5.30 -2.12 10.56
CA ALA A 192 -4.50 -2.21 9.32
C ALA A 192 -4.01 -0.83 8.87
N TYR A 193 -2.69 -0.63 8.84
CA TYR A 193 -2.07 0.65 8.51
C TYR A 193 -1.09 0.53 7.34
N ARG A 194 -0.75 1.68 6.76
CA ARG A 194 0.09 1.75 5.56
C ARG A 194 0.87 3.03 5.50
N GLY A 195 1.92 3.06 4.70
CA GLY A 195 2.81 4.20 4.65
C GLY A 195 3.72 4.25 3.44
N VAL A 196 4.39 5.37 3.26
CA VAL A 196 5.31 5.57 2.14
C VAL A 196 6.52 6.41 2.57
N PHE A 197 7.71 5.88 2.28
CA PHE A 197 8.97 6.58 2.43
C PHE A 197 9.19 7.56 1.28
N ARG A 198 9.72 8.74 1.60
CA ARG A 198 10.41 9.58 0.63
C ARG A 198 11.80 9.01 0.38
N GLY A 199 12.08 8.65 -0.87
CA GLY A 199 13.44 8.32 -1.30
C GLY A 199 14.04 7.09 -0.62
N PHE A 200 13.25 6.04 -0.36
CA PHE A 200 13.68 4.83 0.36
C PHE A 200 14.98 4.20 -0.14
N MET A 201 15.28 4.28 -1.44
CA MET A 201 16.56 3.78 -2.00
C MET A 201 17.81 4.39 -1.37
N ARG A 202 17.70 5.60 -0.86
CA ARG A 202 18.77 6.37 -0.23
C ARG A 202 18.57 6.53 1.28
N SER A 203 17.57 5.86 1.87
CA SER A 203 17.24 6.01 3.28
C SER A 203 18.23 5.25 4.17
N ARG A 204 18.38 5.73 5.41
CA ARG A 204 19.13 5.03 6.45
C ARG A 204 18.47 3.71 6.82
N THR A 205 17.13 3.64 6.81
CA THR A 205 16.37 2.40 7.02
C THR A 205 16.81 1.32 6.04
N ARG A 206 16.91 1.65 4.74
CA ARG A 206 17.37 0.68 3.74
C ARG A 206 18.83 0.30 3.96
N ALA A 207 19.69 1.26 4.28
CA ALA A 207 21.10 0.99 4.56
C ALA A 207 21.25 0.01 5.75
N LEU A 208 20.46 0.17 6.81
CA LEU A 208 20.45 -0.75 7.95
C LEU A 208 19.92 -2.14 7.60
N LEU A 209 18.83 -2.24 6.82
CA LEU A 209 18.32 -3.53 6.34
C LEU A 209 19.39 -4.31 5.57
N ILE A 210 20.12 -3.62 4.69
CA ILE A 210 21.22 -4.23 3.92
C ILE A 210 22.41 -4.58 4.82
N GLY A 211 22.80 -3.68 5.72
CA GLY A 211 23.93 -3.90 6.64
C GLY A 211 23.70 -5.07 7.61
N LYS A 212 22.45 -5.27 8.03
CA LYS A 212 22.02 -6.44 8.83
C LYS A 212 21.83 -7.71 8.00
N GLN A 213 22.04 -7.65 6.67
CA GLN A 213 21.75 -8.75 5.74
C GLN A 213 20.31 -9.29 5.87
N ALA A 214 19.36 -8.39 6.15
CA ALA A 214 17.96 -8.78 6.33
C ALA A 214 17.41 -9.38 5.03
N GLU A 215 16.86 -10.59 5.13
CA GLU A 215 16.27 -11.28 3.99
C GLU A 215 14.92 -10.68 3.58
N LEU A 216 14.61 -10.76 2.29
CA LEU A 216 13.30 -10.41 1.77
C LEU A 216 12.33 -11.56 1.99
N GLU A 217 11.10 -11.26 2.40
CA GLU A 217 10.05 -12.25 2.59
C GLU A 217 9.70 -12.99 1.29
N ALA A 218 9.83 -14.31 1.31
CA ALA A 218 9.50 -15.13 0.16
C ALA A 218 7.98 -15.11 -0.13
N GLY A 219 7.15 -15.26 0.93
CA GLY A 219 5.70 -15.40 0.85
C GLY A 219 4.90 -14.10 0.86
N VAL A 220 5.53 -12.96 1.19
CA VAL A 220 4.84 -11.67 1.29
C VAL A 220 5.23 -10.76 0.14
N ARG A 221 4.25 -10.05 -0.42
CA ARG A 221 4.44 -9.05 -1.47
C ARG A 221 3.71 -7.77 -1.08
N CYS A 222 4.26 -6.65 -1.51
CA CYS A 222 3.65 -5.36 -1.29
C CYS A 222 2.25 -5.31 -1.93
N PRO A 223 1.17 -5.06 -1.17
CA PRO A 223 -0.18 -5.06 -1.72
C PRO A 223 -0.41 -3.91 -2.72
N TYR A 224 0.45 -2.88 -2.71
CA TYR A 224 0.30 -1.69 -3.53
C TYR A 224 1.01 -1.78 -4.88
N CYS A 225 2.23 -2.33 -4.92
CA CYS A 225 3.03 -2.41 -6.15
C CYS A 225 3.53 -3.82 -6.51
N GLY A 226 3.21 -4.84 -5.71
CA GLY A 226 3.62 -6.22 -5.95
C GLY A 226 5.09 -6.52 -5.71
N ALA A 227 5.87 -5.55 -5.24
CA ALA A 227 7.31 -5.73 -5.04
C ALA A 227 7.62 -6.57 -3.78
N ARG A 228 8.83 -7.15 -3.73
CA ARG A 228 9.34 -7.88 -2.55
C ARG A 228 9.46 -6.96 -1.33
N VAL A 229 9.32 -7.52 -0.14
CA VAL A 229 9.30 -6.79 1.12
C VAL A 229 10.29 -7.34 2.13
N TRP A 230 10.79 -6.48 3.01
CA TRP A 230 11.44 -6.86 4.25
C TRP A 230 10.41 -6.87 5.38
N SER A 231 10.51 -7.84 6.30
CA SER A 231 9.84 -7.77 7.60
C SER A 231 10.66 -6.89 8.53
N MET A 232 10.06 -5.81 9.02
CA MET A 232 10.72 -4.89 9.94
C MET A 232 10.85 -5.51 11.33
N THR A 233 9.90 -6.38 11.69
CA THR A 233 9.92 -7.20 12.91
C THR A 233 11.08 -8.19 12.90
N ALA A 234 11.26 -9.00 11.85
CA ALA A 234 12.42 -9.90 11.78
C ALA A 234 13.76 -9.16 11.70
N ALA A 235 13.79 -7.96 11.12
CA ALA A 235 15.01 -7.16 11.06
C ALA A 235 15.38 -6.52 12.42
N GLY A 236 14.51 -6.61 13.43
CA GLY A 236 14.69 -5.94 14.72
C GLY A 236 14.74 -4.41 14.55
N LEU A 237 13.88 -3.87 13.68
CA LEU A 237 13.82 -2.43 13.35
C LEU A 237 12.48 -1.79 13.71
N VAL A 238 11.68 -2.47 14.54
CA VAL A 238 10.42 -1.96 15.08
C VAL A 238 10.69 -1.20 16.37
N PRO A 239 10.54 0.12 16.42
CA PRO A 239 10.67 0.87 17.67
C PRO A 239 9.41 0.73 18.53
N ARG A 240 9.56 0.78 19.87
CA ARG A 240 8.43 0.77 20.82
C ARG A 240 7.42 1.89 20.58
N SER A 241 7.90 3.04 20.09
CA SER A 241 7.05 4.19 19.77
C SER A 241 6.03 3.91 18.66
N ALA A 242 6.21 2.87 17.84
CA ALA A 242 5.23 2.48 16.82
C ALA A 242 3.95 1.92 17.45
N SER A 243 4.07 1.03 18.45
CA SER A 243 2.93 0.47 19.19
C SER A 243 2.16 1.56 19.93
N ARG A 244 2.86 2.43 20.67
CA ARG A 244 2.25 3.59 21.34
C ARG A 244 1.52 4.51 20.36
N ARG A 245 2.10 4.79 19.20
CA ARG A 245 1.47 5.64 18.18
C ARG A 245 0.17 5.06 17.62
N LEU A 246 0.07 3.73 17.56
CA LEU A 246 -1.09 3.01 17.06
C LEU A 246 -2.15 2.72 18.14
N GLY A 247 -1.85 2.97 19.42
CA GLY A 247 -2.73 2.52 20.52
C GLY A 247 -2.74 1.00 20.61
N SER A 248 -1.57 0.37 20.51
CA SER A 248 -1.38 -1.07 20.43
C SER A 248 -0.40 -1.49 21.52
N HIS A 249 -0.54 -2.70 22.08
CA HIS A 249 0.42 -3.23 23.05
C HIS A 249 1.81 -3.42 22.42
N GLU A 250 2.87 -3.33 23.22
CA GLU A 250 4.21 -3.63 22.75
C GLU A 250 4.28 -5.07 22.20
N GLY A 251 4.94 -5.24 21.05
CA GLY A 251 5.04 -6.54 20.38
C GLY A 251 3.78 -7.01 19.64
N SER A 252 2.65 -6.30 19.74
CA SER A 252 1.39 -6.67 19.08
C SER A 252 1.22 -6.10 17.67
N LEU A 253 2.32 -5.75 17.00
CA LEU A 253 2.32 -5.23 15.63
C LEU A 253 3.36 -5.90 14.74
N GLU A 254 3.07 -5.91 13.44
CA GLU A 254 4.00 -6.30 12.40
C GLU A 254 3.85 -5.38 11.19
N TYR A 255 4.98 -4.99 10.59
CA TYR A 255 4.95 -4.30 9.31
C TYR A 255 6.10 -4.67 8.40
N PHE A 256 5.85 -4.43 7.12
CA PHE A 256 6.73 -4.75 6.03
C PHE A 256 7.01 -3.49 5.22
N VAL A 257 8.23 -3.38 4.71
CA VAL A 257 8.61 -2.30 3.79
C VAL A 257 9.11 -2.91 2.49
N CYS A 258 8.52 -2.49 1.38
CA CYS A 258 8.90 -3.00 0.05
C CYS A 258 10.14 -2.30 -0.51
N VAL A 259 10.76 -2.90 -1.52
CA VAL A 259 11.88 -2.30 -2.27
C VAL A 259 11.54 -0.99 -2.97
N ASN A 260 10.28 -0.55 -2.97
CA ASN A 260 9.87 0.76 -3.46
C ASN A 260 9.57 1.78 -2.33
N GLY A 261 9.70 1.37 -1.07
CA GLY A 261 9.44 2.22 0.10
C GLY A 261 7.98 2.29 0.53
N HIS A 262 7.12 1.38 0.08
CA HIS A 262 5.77 1.26 0.63
C HIS A 262 5.79 0.41 1.89
N LEU A 263 5.09 0.88 2.91
CA LEU A 263 4.85 0.21 4.17
C LEU A 263 3.41 -0.33 4.19
N HIS A 264 3.24 -1.57 4.64
CA HIS A 264 1.95 -2.11 5.08
C HIS A 264 2.16 -2.88 6.37
N GLY A 265 1.18 -2.82 7.27
CA GLY A 265 1.28 -3.49 8.55
C GLY A 265 -0.06 -3.64 9.25
N TYR A 266 0.01 -4.40 10.33
CA TYR A 266 -1.12 -4.84 11.15
C TYR A 266 -0.75 -4.69 12.62
N CYS A 267 -1.74 -4.44 13.46
CA CYS A 267 -1.60 -4.41 14.91
C CYS A 267 -2.90 -4.82 15.59
N TRP A 268 -2.80 -5.34 16.81
CA TRP A 268 -3.94 -5.42 17.72
C TRP A 268 -4.10 -4.08 18.45
N LEU A 269 -5.28 -3.49 18.35
CA LEU A 269 -5.60 -2.22 19.01
C LEU A 269 -6.03 -2.51 20.44
N ALA A 270 -5.37 -1.84 21.39
CA ALA A 270 -5.74 -1.89 22.79
C ALA A 270 -7.08 -1.15 22.97
N HIS A 271 -8.01 -1.77 23.69
CA HIS A 271 -9.20 -1.07 24.15
C HIS A 271 -8.82 -0.20 25.35
N LEU A 272 -9.29 1.04 25.35
CA LEU A 272 -9.13 1.94 26.49
C LEU A 272 -10.01 1.42 27.64
N SER A 273 -9.56 0.41 28.39
CA SER A 273 -10.09 0.18 29.72
C SER A 273 -9.70 1.37 30.57
N THR A 274 -10.69 1.97 31.24
CA THR A 274 -10.55 3.15 32.11
C THR A 274 -9.76 2.84 33.37
N ASP A 275 -8.46 2.52 33.25
CA ASP A 275 -7.50 2.39 34.35
C ASP A 275 -6.11 2.66 33.75
N GLU A 276 -5.77 3.93 33.50
CA GLU A 276 -4.42 4.33 33.10
C GLU A 276 -3.60 4.60 34.37
N GLU A 277 -2.74 3.64 34.76
CA GLU A 277 -1.54 3.94 35.53
C GLU A 277 -0.50 4.50 34.55
N GLU A 278 -0.07 5.73 34.80
CA GLU A 278 0.95 6.44 34.03
C GLU A 278 2.30 5.70 34.18
N GLU A 279 2.67 4.87 33.20
CA GLU A 279 4.03 4.31 33.14
C GLU A 279 5.02 5.41 32.72
N GLU A 280 5.95 5.69 33.64
CA GLU A 280 6.98 6.73 33.56
C GLU A 280 7.85 6.60 32.30
N GLU A 281 8.32 7.75 31.79
CA GLU A 281 9.27 7.85 30.69
C GLU A 281 10.63 7.22 31.11
N GLU A 282 10.82 5.93 30.88
CA GLU A 282 12.15 5.33 30.96
C GLU A 282 13.06 5.92 29.86
N GLU A 283 14.07 6.68 30.28
CA GLU A 283 15.18 7.13 29.44
C GLU A 283 15.88 5.90 28.83
N GLU A 284 15.92 5.82 27.50
CA GLU A 284 16.58 4.71 26.79
C GLU A 284 18.10 4.71 27.08
N GLU A 285 18.57 3.72 27.84
CA GLU A 285 20.00 3.40 27.96
C GLU A 285 20.56 2.91 26.60
N ASP A 286 21.71 3.49 26.24
CA ASP A 286 22.45 3.21 25.01
C ASP A 286 23.07 1.80 25.02
N ASP A 287 22.53 0.87 24.23
CA ASP A 287 23.28 -0.30 23.77
C ASP A 287 24.13 0.06 22.54
N ASP A 288 25.21 0.81 22.80
CA ASP A 288 26.37 0.91 21.92
C ASP A 288 27.13 -0.41 21.95
N VAL A 289 26.67 -1.40 21.16
CA VAL A 289 27.53 -2.55 20.81
C VAL A 289 28.50 -2.08 19.73
N ASN A 290 29.60 -1.51 20.22
CA ASN A 290 30.82 -1.26 19.50
C ASN A 290 31.39 -2.60 19.01
N VAL A 291 31.10 -3.00 17.76
CA VAL A 291 31.88 -4.05 17.10
C VAL A 291 32.95 -3.38 16.25
N ALA A 292 34.05 -3.06 16.92
CA ALA A 292 35.34 -2.91 16.28
C ALA A 292 35.86 -4.33 15.94
N LEU A 293 35.95 -4.63 14.64
CA LEU A 293 37.03 -5.32 13.92
C LEU A 293 36.58 -5.62 12.48
#